data_AF-A0A7S0NB46-F1
#
_entry.id   AF-A0A7S0NB46-F1
#
_cell.length_a   1.000
_cell.length_b   1.000
_cell.length_c   1.000
_cell.angle_alpha   90.00
_cell.angle_beta   90.00
_cell.angle_gamma   90.00
#
_symmetry.space_group_name_H-M   'P 1'
#
loop_
_entity.id
_entity.type
_entity.pdbx_description
1 polymer ?
#
loop_
_entity_poly.entity_id
_entity_poly.type
_entity_poly.pdbx_seq_one_letter_code
_entity_poly.pdbx_strand_id
1 'polypeptide(L)'
;VTAFNAHLGVELASTVVRSPYNLAYGDGKLLVGSCNEDFSERNIVVLDAQTLELQHTLAHGDADPTFTVYNNEVYVGGDAEGEIQIYDFAGTLRRTLRGDFRSPS
;
A
#
# COMPACT_ATOMS: atom_id res chain seq x y z
N VAL A 1 7.86 9.67 12.21
CA VAL A 1 7.08 8.65 12.94
C VAL A 1 6.28 9.26 14.09
N THR A 2 6.90 9.98 15.02
CA THR A 2 6.22 10.56 16.20
C THR A 2 5.08 11.54 15.87
N ALA A 3 5.22 12.38 14.84
CA ALA A 3 4.20 13.38 14.49
C ALA A 3 2.95 12.79 13.79
N PHE A 4 3.10 11.69 13.05
CA PHE A 4 1.96 11.00 12.41
C PHE A 4 1.15 10.22 13.47
N ASN A 5 1.85 9.54 14.38
CA ASN A 5 1.24 8.82 15.49
C ASN A 5 0.49 9.75 16.46
N ALA A 6 0.97 10.99 16.64
CA ALA A 6 0.31 11.98 17.50
C ALA A 6 -0.99 12.56 16.90
N HIS A 7 -1.14 12.60 15.57
CA HIS A 7 -2.31 13.19 14.93
C HIS A 7 -3.52 12.22 14.87
N LEU A 8 -3.27 10.91 14.92
CA LEU A 8 -4.32 9.89 14.90
C LEU A 8 -4.84 9.49 16.28
N GLY A 9 -4.24 9.98 17.38
CA GLY A 9 -4.69 9.70 18.75
C GLY A 9 -4.61 8.22 19.16
N VAL A 10 -4.02 7.38 18.31
CA VAL A 10 -3.89 5.94 18.48
C VAL A 10 -2.43 5.60 18.23
N GLU A 11 -1.82 4.94 19.22
CA GLU A 11 -0.57 4.23 19.04
C GLU A 11 -0.86 3.07 18.08
N LEU A 12 -0.83 3.34 16.76
CA LEU A 12 -0.68 2.29 15.76
C LEU A 12 0.46 1.42 16.27
N ALA A 13 0.21 0.13 16.51
CA ALA A 13 1.22 -0.80 16.98
C ALA A 13 2.50 -0.53 16.18
N SER A 14 3.48 0.07 16.85
CA SER A 14 4.64 0.73 16.24
C SER A 14 5.52 -0.22 15.43
N THR A 15 5.20 -1.51 15.49
CA THR A 15 5.80 -2.59 14.71
C THR A 15 5.31 -2.69 13.28
N VAL A 16 4.07 -2.29 12.95
CA VAL A 16 3.45 -2.62 11.64
C VAL A 16 3.59 -1.51 10.60
N VAL A 17 3.41 -0.24 10.99
CA VAL A 17 3.52 0.92 10.09
C VAL A 17 4.78 1.72 10.46
N ARG A 18 5.72 1.80 9.53
CA ARG A 18 7.01 2.46 9.69
C ARG A 18 7.30 3.31 8.46
N SER A 19 7.76 4.54 8.71
CA SER A 19 8.06 5.56 7.69
C SER A 19 6.95 5.72 6.62
N PRO A 20 5.72 6.11 7.01
CA PRO A 20 4.61 6.17 6.08
C PRO A 20 4.84 7.20 4.96
N TYR A 21 4.60 6.81 3.71
CA TYR A 21 4.84 7.66 2.52
C TYR A 21 3.64 7.79 1.57
N ASN A 22 2.61 6.97 1.72
CA ASN A 22 1.38 7.06 0.93
C ASN A 22 0.17 6.60 1.76
N LEU A 23 -1.01 7.17 1.49
CA LEU A 23 -2.25 6.92 2.22
C LEU A 23 -3.45 6.87 1.27
N ALA A 24 -4.29 5.85 1.38
CA ALA A 24 -5.56 5.77 0.68
C ALA A 24 -6.66 5.19 1.59
N TYR A 25 -7.92 5.46 1.25
CA TYR A 25 -9.09 4.98 1.97
C TYR A 25 -10.13 4.42 1.00
N GLY A 26 -10.75 3.30 1.37
CA GLY A 26 -11.91 2.76 0.67
C GLY A 26 -12.41 1.47 1.33
N ASP A 27 -13.68 1.13 1.10
CA ASP A 27 -14.31 -0.09 1.66
C ASP A 27 -14.13 -0.28 3.18
N GLY A 28 -14.16 0.84 3.92
CA GLY A 28 -13.94 0.83 5.37
C GLY A 28 -12.49 0.53 5.79
N LYS A 29 -11.52 0.56 4.87
CA LYS A 29 -10.11 0.25 5.12
C LYS A 29 -9.20 1.44 4.87
N LEU A 30 -8.15 1.52 5.66
CA LEU A 30 -7.06 2.47 5.51
C LEU A 30 -5.84 1.73 4.96
N LEU A 31 -5.33 2.19 3.81
CA LEU A 31 -4.15 1.63 3.17
C LEU A 31 -2.98 2.58 3.41
N VAL A 32 -1.87 2.05 3.94
CA VAL A 32 -0.69 2.83 4.28
C VAL A 32 0.54 2.22 3.63
N GLY A 33 1.24 3.00 2.80
CA GLY A 33 2.57 2.63 2.31
C GLY A 33 3.55 2.69 3.47
N SER A 34 4.24 1.59 3.72
CA SER A 34 5.18 1.39 4.84
C SER A 34 6.46 0.71 4.34
N CYS A 35 7.52 0.77 5.15
CA CYS A 35 8.75 0.01 4.94
C CYS A 35 9.32 -0.49 6.28
N ASN A 36 10.13 -1.54 6.25
CA ASN A 36 10.85 -2.01 7.44
C ASN A 36 11.97 -1.02 7.88
N GLU A 37 12.66 -1.32 9.00
CA GLU A 37 13.64 -0.41 9.63
C GLU A 37 14.82 -0.04 8.74
N ASP A 38 15.23 -0.96 7.88
CA ASP A 38 16.35 -0.85 6.95
C ASP A 38 15.91 -0.54 5.50
N PHE A 39 14.61 -0.27 5.28
CA PHE A 39 14.02 0.06 3.99
C PHE A 39 14.25 -1.01 2.89
N SER A 40 14.54 -2.25 3.29
CA SER A 40 14.76 -3.39 2.40
C SER A 40 13.46 -4.05 1.96
N GLU A 41 12.40 -3.95 2.79
CA GLU A 41 11.07 -4.42 2.45
C GLU A 41 10.10 -3.25 2.50
N ARG A 42 9.38 -3.07 1.40
CA ARG A 42 8.35 -2.06 1.28
C ARG A 42 7.02 -2.77 1.08
N ASN A 43 6.00 -2.32 1.77
CA ASN A 43 4.70 -2.97 1.79
C ASN A 43 3.55 -1.95 1.85
N ILE A 44 2.37 -2.37 1.42
CA ILE A 44 1.13 -1.63 1.68
C ILE A 44 0.42 -2.35 2.82
N VAL A 45 0.25 -1.67 3.93
CA VAL A 45 -0.47 -2.16 5.10
C VAL A 45 -1.95 -1.84 4.92
N VAL A 46 -2.81 -2.83 5.12
CA VAL A 46 -4.26 -2.66 5.06
C VAL A 46 -4.82 -2.78 6.48
N LEU A 47 -5.41 -1.69 6.96
CA LEU A 47 -5.99 -1.56 8.30
C LEU A 47 -7.50 -1.43 8.22
N ASP A 48 -8.20 -1.85 9.26
CA ASP A 48 -9.57 -1.40 9.49
C ASP A 48 -9.55 0.11 9.79
N ALA A 49 -10.40 0.90 9.13
CA ALA A 49 -10.34 2.35 9.25
C ALA A 49 -10.92 2.89 10.58
N GLN A 50 -11.72 2.10 11.29
CA GLN A 50 -12.32 2.49 12.56
C GLN A 50 -11.46 2.05 13.74
N THR A 51 -11.03 0.79 13.74
CA THR A 51 -10.26 0.20 14.84
C THR A 51 -8.76 0.38 14.67
N LEU A 52 -8.30 0.69 13.45
CA LEU A 52 -6.88 0.77 13.06
C LEU A 52 -6.14 -0.56 13.25
N GLU A 53 -6.87 -1.67 13.35
CA GLU A 53 -6.30 -3.01 13.44
C GLU A 53 -5.79 -3.47 12.09
N LEU A 54 -4.63 -4.13 12.10
CA LEU A 54 -4.06 -4.76 10.91
C LEU A 54 -4.98 -5.87 10.40
N GLN A 55 -5.42 -5.74 9.15
CA GLN A 55 -6.17 -6.78 8.46
C GLN A 55 -5.23 -7.70 7.70
N HIS A 56 -4.36 -7.13 6.85
CA HIS A 56 -3.33 -7.85 6.10
C HIS A 56 -2.34 -6.87 5.45
N THR A 57 -1.37 -7.40 4.71
CA THR A 57 -0.40 -6.64 3.92
C THR A 57 -0.49 -7.04 2.44
N LEU A 58 -0.35 -6.07 1.55
CA LEU A 58 -0.03 -6.30 0.14
C LEU A 58 1.49 -6.18 0.03
N ALA A 59 2.19 -7.29 -0.19
CA ALA A 59 3.63 -7.28 -0.42
C ALA A 59 3.94 -6.69 -1.80
N HIS A 60 4.94 -5.80 -1.92
CA HIS A 60 5.38 -5.33 -3.23
C HIS A 60 6.92 -5.20 -3.36
N GLY A 61 7.68 -6.04 -2.67
CA GLY A 61 9.10 -6.25 -2.98
C GLY A 61 10.00 -5.04 -2.69
N ASP A 62 11.05 -4.88 -3.50
CA ASP A 62 12.19 -3.98 -3.21
C ASP A 62 11.94 -2.51 -3.62
N ALA A 63 10.89 -2.25 -4.42
CA ALA A 63 10.61 -0.94 -5.00
C ALA A 63 9.59 -0.15 -4.17
N ASP A 64 9.57 1.18 -4.28
CA ASP A 64 8.55 2.01 -3.60
C ASP A 64 7.20 1.91 -4.33
N PRO A 65 6.14 1.39 -3.68
CA PRO A 65 4.86 1.32 -4.36
C PRO A 65 4.30 2.73 -4.45
N THR A 66 3.65 3.03 -5.55
CA THR A 66 2.59 4.03 -5.53
C THR A 66 1.28 3.30 -5.60
N PHE A 67 0.28 3.78 -4.85
CA PHE A 67 -1.04 3.17 -4.91
C PHE A 67 -2.15 4.22 -4.77
N THR A 68 -3.29 3.90 -5.35
CA THR A 68 -4.52 4.67 -5.22
C THR A 68 -5.72 3.74 -5.15
N VAL A 69 -6.85 4.27 -4.69
CA VAL A 69 -8.12 3.55 -4.62
C VAL A 69 -9.09 4.17 -5.62
N TYR A 70 -9.70 3.35 -6.45
CA TYR A 70 -10.72 3.77 -7.40
C TYR A 70 -11.70 2.63 -7.66
N ASN A 71 -13.00 2.93 -7.78
CA ASN A 71 -14.06 1.94 -8.06
C ASN A 71 -14.02 0.67 -7.19
N ASN A 72 -13.75 0.85 -5.90
CA ASN A 72 -13.63 -0.25 -4.93
C ASN A 72 -12.46 -1.22 -5.21
N GLU A 73 -11.42 -0.74 -5.88
CA GLU A 73 -10.20 -1.49 -6.19
C GLU A 73 -8.96 -0.69 -5.79
N VAL A 74 -7.88 -1.40 -5.54
CA VAL A 74 -6.58 -0.86 -5.17
C VAL A 74 -5.65 -1.00 -6.37
N TYR A 75 -5.24 0.12 -6.94
CA TYR A 75 -4.30 0.18 -8.05
C TYR A 75 -2.91 0.39 -7.45
N VAL A 76 -2.00 -0.55 -7.69
CA VAL A 76 -0.62 -0.55 -7.19
C VAL A 76 0.32 -0.52 -8.38
N GLY A 77 1.22 0.45 -8.41
CA GLY A 77 2.31 0.52 -9.38
C GLY A 77 3.65 0.67 -8.66
N GLY A 78 4.73 0.60 -9.43
CA GLY A 78 6.09 0.68 -8.89
C GLY A 78 6.79 -0.67 -8.78
N ASP A 79 6.29 -1.72 -9.44
CA ASP A 79 7.10 -2.94 -9.58
C ASP A 79 8.25 -2.73 -10.60
N ALA A 80 9.23 -3.63 -10.56
CA ALA A 80 10.40 -3.57 -11.45
C ALA A 80 10.05 -3.76 -12.94
N GLU A 81 8.86 -4.28 -13.23
CA GLU A 81 8.39 -4.64 -14.57
C GLU A 81 7.51 -3.52 -15.20
N GLY A 82 7.25 -2.44 -14.45
CA GLY A 82 6.43 -1.31 -14.89
C GLY A 82 4.93 -1.64 -14.99
N GLU A 83 4.47 -2.67 -14.28
CA GLU A 83 3.07 -3.11 -14.30
C GLU A 83 2.24 -2.31 -13.29
N ILE A 84 0.92 -2.26 -13.55
CA ILE A 84 -0.06 -1.80 -12.57
C ILE A 84 -0.89 -3.01 -12.15
N GLN A 85 -0.72 -3.42 -10.91
CA GLN A 85 -1.45 -4.52 -10.30
C GLN A 85 -2.71 -3.97 -9.62
N ILE A 86 -3.85 -4.62 -9.86
CA ILE A 86 -5.15 -4.21 -9.34
C ILE A 86 -5.62 -5.27 -8.36
N TYR A 87 -5.77 -4.90 -7.10
CA TYR A 87 -6.23 -5.76 -6.03
C TYR A 87 -7.63 -5.37 -5.59
N ASP A 88 -8.34 -6.32 -4.98
CA ASP A 88 -9.42 -5.95 -4.08
C ASP A 88 -8.92 -5.65 -2.66
N PHE A 89 -9.83 -5.20 -1.81
CA PHE A 89 -9.57 -4.89 -0.41
C PHE A 89 -9.33 -6.10 0.49
N ALA A 90 -9.41 -7.32 -0.02
CA ALA A 90 -9.02 -8.55 0.69
C ALA A 90 -7.60 -9.00 0.30
N GLY A 91 -6.93 -8.27 -0.60
CA GLY A 91 -5.60 -8.58 -1.11
C GLY A 91 -5.56 -9.59 -2.24
N THR A 92 -6.71 -9.88 -2.87
CA THR A 92 -6.75 -10.73 -4.05
C THR A 92 -6.35 -9.92 -5.28
N LEU A 93 -5.28 -10.33 -5.97
CA LEU A 93 -4.93 -9.78 -7.28
C LEU A 93 -6.04 -10.09 -8.27
N ARG A 94 -6.71 -9.05 -8.77
CA ARG A 94 -7.79 -9.16 -9.75
C ARG A 94 -7.26 -9.10 -11.17
N ARG A 95 -6.36 -8.15 -11.44
CA ARG A 95 -5.87 -7.82 -12.78
C ARG A 95 -4.45 -7.28 -12.73
N THR A 96 -3.75 -7.40 -13.84
CA THR A 96 -2.46 -6.76 -14.08
C THR A 96 -2.56 -6.02 -15.40
N LEU A 97 -2.32 -4.71 -15.37
CA LEU A 97 -2.19 -3.90 -16.57
C LEU A 97 -0.72 -3.79 -16.93
N ARG A 98 -0.40 -4.13 -18.17
CA ARG A 98 0.94 -4.00 -18.74
C ARG A 98 0.85 -3.07 -19.92
N GLY A 99 1.61 -1.98 -19.90
CA GLY A 99 1.84 -1.20 -21.11
C GLY A 99 2.70 -2.00 -22.07
N ASP A 100 2.45 -1.89 -23.37
CA ASP A 100 3.47 -2.24 -24.36
C ASP A 100 4.49 -1.08 -24.38
N PHE A 101 5.45 -1.11 -23.45
CA PHE A 101 6.48 -0.08 -23.34
C PHE A 101 7.57 -0.21 -24.42
N ARG A 102 7.39 -1.09 -25.41
CA ARG A 102 8.24 -1.08 -26.60
C ARG A 102 8.08 0.28 -27.27
N SER A 103 9.17 1.06 -27.27
CA SER A 103 9.24 2.24 -28.14
C SER A 103 8.79 1.84 -29.54
N PRO A 104 7.88 2.59 -30.19
CA PRO A 104 7.67 2.40 -31.61
C PRO A 104 9.04 2.56 -32.29
N SER A 105 9.46 1.49 -32.98
CA SER A 105 10.68 1.45 -33.80
C SER A 105 10.63 2.46 -34.94
#